data_AF-A0A1E4LDL0-F1
#
_entry.id   AF-A0A1E4LDL0-F1
#
_cell.length_a   1.000
_cell.length_b   1.000
_cell.length_c   1.000
_cell.angle_alpha   90.00
_cell.angle_beta   90.00
_cell.angle_gamma   90.00
#
_symmetry.space_group_name_H-M   'P 1'
#
loop_
_entity.id
_entity.type
_entity.pdbx_description
1 polymer ?
#
loop_
_entity_poly.entity_id
_entity_poly.type
_entity_poly.pdbx_seq_one_letter_code
_entity_poly.pdbx_strand_id
1 'polypeptide(L)'
;MSIQSFQTRGGNLVSYDAEQDLLVVERQTGGSCIVIDLANDQIRITSGGDISLEAGGVLRLAGKEGIEMKSPEETIIQGKMVRIN
;
A
#
# COMPACT_ATOMS: atom_id res chain seq x y z
N MET A 1 -20.60 5.68 16.02
CA MET A 1 -19.24 6.06 15.62
C MET A 1 -18.25 5.44 16.61
N SER A 2 -17.76 4.25 16.32
CA SER A 2 -16.70 3.59 17.11
C SER A 2 -15.38 3.62 16.35
N ILE A 3 -14.81 4.81 16.22
CA ILE A 3 -13.45 4.97 15.71
C ILE A 3 -12.50 4.84 16.90
N GLN A 4 -11.60 3.87 16.83
CA GLN A 4 -10.49 3.73 17.76
C GLN A 4 -9.24 4.28 17.12
N SER A 5 -8.47 5.11 17.82
CA SER A 5 -7.23 5.64 17.26
C SER A 5 -6.16 5.92 18.31
N PHE A 6 -4.92 5.94 17.85
CA PHE A 6 -3.77 6.36 18.64
C PHE A 6 -2.73 7.05 17.76
N GLN A 7 -1.88 7.87 18.37
CA GLN A 7 -0.74 8.48 17.70
C GLN A 7 0.55 7.73 18.05
N THR A 8 1.35 7.43 17.04
CA THR A 8 2.70 6.92 17.23
C THR A 8 3.62 8.01 17.78
N ARG A 9 4.79 7.63 18.32
CA ARG A 9 5.82 8.61 18.74
C ARG A 9 6.30 9.52 17.61
N GLY A 10 6.23 9.04 16.36
CA GLY A 10 6.57 9.81 15.17
C GLY A 10 5.46 10.75 14.69
N GLY A 11 4.33 10.83 15.39
CA GLY A 11 3.20 11.68 15.04
C GLY A 11 2.26 11.10 13.97
N ASN A 12 2.48 9.86 13.52
CA ASN A 12 1.53 9.18 12.61
C ASN A 12 0.27 8.77 13.37
N LEU A 13 -0.89 8.91 12.74
CA LEU A 13 -2.17 8.45 13.25
C LEU A 13 -2.40 7.00 12.80
N VAL A 14 -2.81 6.14 13.72
CA VAL A 14 -3.33 4.80 13.43
C VAL A 14 -4.77 4.78 13.90
N SER A 15 -5.69 4.43 13.02
CA SER A 15 -7.12 4.38 13.32
C SER A 15 -7.79 3.13 12.76
N TYR A 16 -8.77 2.62 13.50
CA TYR A 16 -9.68 1.59 13.05
C TYR A 16 -11.13 2.10 13.17
N ASP A 17 -11.86 2.10 12.07
CA ASP A 17 -13.30 2.36 12.02
C ASP A 17 -14.04 1.04 11.84
N ALA A 18 -14.68 0.57 12.92
CA ALA A 18 -15.43 -0.67 12.93
C ALA A 18 -16.76 -0.60 12.16
N GLU A 19 -17.27 0.60 11.86
CA GLU A 19 -18.50 0.75 11.07
C GLU A 19 -18.20 0.62 9.56
N GLN A 20 -16.97 0.94 9.17
CA GLN A 20 -16.50 0.87 7.78
C GLN A 20 -15.58 -0.33 7.52
N ASP A 21 -15.27 -1.13 8.56
CA ASP A 21 -14.23 -2.16 8.55
C ASP A 21 -12.91 -1.69 7.93
N LEU A 22 -12.46 -0.51 8.38
CA LEU A 22 -11.34 0.25 7.80
C LEU A 22 -10.21 0.46 8.79
N LEU A 23 -9.01 -0.01 8.48
CA LEU A 23 -7.77 0.27 9.23
C LEU A 23 -6.89 1.24 8.42
N VAL A 24 -6.51 2.36 9.04
CA VAL A 24 -5.70 3.42 8.42
C VAL A 24 -4.47 3.69 9.25
N VAL A 25 -3.31 3.76 8.58
CA VAL A 25 -2.07 4.34 9.12
C VAL A 25 -1.70 5.51 8.24
N GLU A 26 -1.75 6.72 8.78
CA GLU A 26 -1.49 7.93 8.02
C GLU A 26 -0.48 8.87 8.70
N ARG A 27 0.32 9.53 7.87
CA ARG A 27 1.15 10.64 8.32
C ARG A 27 0.27 11.89 8.44
N GLN A 28 0.25 12.53 9.61
CA GLN A 28 -0.60 13.70 9.86
C GLN A 28 -0.35 14.86 8.90
N THR A 29 0.88 15.03 8.43
CA THR A 29 1.24 16.07 7.45
C THR A 29 0.82 15.72 6.03
N GLY A 30 0.10 14.61 5.84
CA GLY A 30 -0.26 14.05 4.53
C GLY A 30 0.90 13.36 3.83
N GLY A 31 0.61 12.86 2.63
CA GLY A 31 1.59 12.32 1.69
C GLY A 31 1.83 10.82 1.80
N SER A 32 1.67 10.19 2.96
CA SER A 32 1.83 8.73 3.08
C SER A 32 0.74 8.10 3.92
N CYS A 33 0.15 7.04 3.39
CA CYS A 33 -0.99 6.35 3.99
C CYS A 33 -1.00 4.87 3.61
N ILE A 34 -1.32 4.01 4.56
CA ILE A 34 -1.66 2.60 4.34
C ILE A 34 -3.10 2.42 4.79
N VAL A 35 -3.93 1.89 3.89
CA VAL A 35 -5.34 1.60 4.13
C VAL A 35 -5.57 0.11 3.91
N ILE A 36 -6.18 -0.55 4.89
CA ILE A 36 -6.75 -1.89 4.76
C ILE A 36 -8.26 -1.71 4.89
N ASP A 37 -8.95 -1.82 3.77
CA ASP A 37 -10.40 -1.69 3.62
C ASP A 37 -10.96 -3.10 3.45
N LEU A 38 -11.45 -3.67 4.55
CA LEU A 38 -11.95 -5.04 4.58
C LEU A 38 -13.37 -5.12 3.98
N ALA A 39 -14.12 -4.01 3.97
CA ALA A 39 -15.44 -3.97 3.35
C ALA A 39 -15.37 -4.11 1.82
N ASN A 40 -14.27 -3.66 1.20
CA ASN A 40 -14.05 -3.71 -0.24
C ASN A 40 -12.91 -4.65 -0.68
N ASP A 41 -12.42 -5.51 0.21
CA ASP A 41 -11.30 -6.43 -0.04
C ASP A 41 -10.05 -5.74 -0.63
N GLN A 42 -9.75 -4.53 -0.15
CA GLN A 42 -8.72 -3.66 -0.75
C GLN A 42 -7.62 -3.31 0.25
N ILE A 43 -6.37 -3.35 -0.23
CA ILE A 43 -5.24 -2.72 0.44
C ILE A 43 -4.71 -1.62 -0.47
N ARG A 44 -4.56 -0.40 0.07
CA ARG A 44 -3.97 0.75 -0.63
C ARG A 44 -2.75 1.24 0.13
N ILE A 45 -1.63 1.36 -0.56
CA ILE A 45 -0.42 2.00 -0.05
C ILE A 45 -0.14 3.21 -0.93
N THR A 46 -0.13 4.38 -0.32
CA THR A 46 0.22 5.65 -0.97
C THR A 46 1.44 6.23 -0.27
N SER A 47 2.42 6.67 -1.05
CA SER A 47 3.62 7.35 -0.54
C SER A 47 3.84 8.65 -1.31
N GLY A 48 4.42 9.63 -0.62
CA GLY A 48 4.83 10.90 -1.21
C GLY A 48 6.28 10.86 -1.69
N GLY A 49 6.96 9.75 -1.40
CA GLY A 49 8.26 9.37 -1.94
C GLY A 49 8.22 7.92 -2.41
N ASP A 50 9.31 7.21 -2.25
CA ASP A 50 9.44 5.85 -2.77
C ASP A 50 8.66 4.80 -1.97
N ILE A 51 8.29 3.72 -2.64
CA ILE A 51 7.85 2.46 -2.02
C ILE A 51 8.88 1.40 -2.45
N SER A 52 9.58 0.81 -1.48
CA SER A 52 10.53 -0.28 -1.71
C SER A 52 9.96 -1.59 -1.16
N LEU A 53 9.93 -2.62 -2.00
CA LEU A 53 9.50 -3.98 -1.65
C LEU A 53 10.67 -4.93 -1.85
N GLU A 54 11.24 -5.43 -0.77
CA GLU A 54 12.43 -6.29 -0.80
C GLU A 54 12.09 -7.69 -0.26
N ALA A 55 12.59 -8.72 -0.93
CA ALA A 55 12.48 -10.10 -0.49
C ALA A 55 13.84 -10.79 -0.64
N GLY A 56 14.32 -11.45 0.43
CA GLY A 56 15.54 -12.27 0.35
C GLY A 56 15.37 -13.54 -0.48
N GLY A 57 14.12 -13.90 -0.82
CA GLY A 57 13.77 -15.01 -1.70
C GLY A 57 13.04 -14.52 -2.95
N VAL A 58 11.80 -14.98 -3.15
CA VAL A 58 10.96 -14.60 -4.30
C VAL A 58 9.85 -13.65 -3.86
N LEU A 59 9.79 -12.45 -4.46
CA LEU A 59 8.60 -11.60 -4.43
C LEU A 59 7.63 -12.06 -5.54
N ARG A 60 6.42 -12.51 -5.16
CA ARG A 60 5.39 -12.95 -6.11
C ARG A 60 4.22 -11.96 -6.09
N LEU A 61 3.90 -11.42 -7.26
CA LEU A 61 2.67 -10.66 -7.50
C LEU A 61 1.81 -11.48 -8.46
N ALA A 62 0.53 -11.66 -8.11
CA ALA A 62 -0.42 -12.40 -8.93
C ALA A 62 -1.79 -11.72 -8.83
N GLY A 63 -2.37 -11.37 -9.97
CA GLY A 63 -3.74 -10.89 -10.10
C GLY A 63 -4.55 -11.86 -10.95
N LYS A 64 -5.84 -12.01 -10.63
CA LYS A 64 -6.74 -12.88 -11.40
C LYS A 64 -6.87 -12.44 -12.86
N GLU A 65 -6.96 -11.13 -13.08
CA GLU A 65 -7.13 -10.53 -14.41
C GLU A 65 -5.82 -9.97 -14.97
N GLY A 66 -4.92 -9.52 -14.11
CA GLY A 66 -3.62 -9.01 -14.51
C GLY A 66 -2.94 -8.20 -13.42
N ILE A 67 -1.79 -7.63 -13.77
CA ILE A 67 -1.06 -6.66 -12.96
C ILE A 67 -0.86 -5.43 -13.84
N GLU A 68 -1.34 -4.28 -13.38
CA GLU A 68 -1.16 -3.01 -14.08
C GLU A 68 0.01 -2.23 -13.46
N MET A 69 0.90 -1.74 -14.31
CA MET A 69 1.99 -0.83 -13.93
C MET A 69 1.88 0.44 -14.77
N LYS A 70 1.70 1.58 -14.11
CA LYS A 70 1.51 2.88 -14.75
C LYS A 70 2.51 3.88 -14.21
N SER A 71 3.25 4.52 -15.10
CA SER A 71 4.15 5.62 -14.80
C SER A 71 3.85 6.77 -15.78
N PRO A 72 3.84 8.03 -15.32
CA PRO A 72 3.81 9.18 -16.23
C PRO A 72 5.14 9.35 -16.99
N GLU A 73 6.22 8.74 -16.47
CA GLU A 73 7.56 8.79 -17.03
C GLU A 73 7.98 7.38 -17.48
N GLU A 74 9.07 6.84 -16.94
CA GLU A 74 9.60 5.52 -17.27
C GLU A 74 9.12 4.44 -16.31
N THR A 75 8.97 3.21 -16.82
CA THR A 75 8.80 1.98 -16.04
C THR A 75 9.92 1.01 -16.44
N ILE A 76 10.76 0.61 -15.48
CA ILE A 76 11.90 -0.28 -15.70
C ILE A 76 11.63 -1.65 -15.09
N ILE A 77 11.76 -2.71 -15.89
CA ILE A 77 11.74 -4.11 -15.41
C ILE A 77 13.10 -4.73 -15.75
N GLN A 78 13.89 -5.04 -14.73
CA GLN A 78 15.24 -5.58 -14.89
C GLN A 78 15.40 -6.90 -14.16
N GLY A 79 16.12 -7.81 -14.80
CA GLY A 79 16.48 -9.10 -14.24
C GLY A 79 17.34 -9.88 -15.22
N LYS A 80 18.00 -10.94 -14.73
CA LYS A 80 18.77 -11.86 -15.58
C LYS A 80 17.92 -12.44 -16.72
N MET A 81 16.62 -12.62 -16.47
CA MET A 81 15.63 -13.03 -17.45
C MET A 81 14.32 -12.31 -17.16
N VAL A 82 13.79 -11.61 -18.16
CA VAL A 82 12.45 -11.02 -18.12
C VAL A 82 11.64 -11.70 -19.22
N ARG A 83 10.51 -12.31 -18.85
CA ARG A 83 9.60 -13.00 -19.77
C ARG A 83 8.23 -12.32 -19.71
N ILE A 84 7.79 -11.83 -20.86
CA ILE A 84 6.45 -11.26 -21.06
C ILE A 84 5.77 -12.20 -22.07
N ASN A 85 4.62 -12.77 -21.68
CA ASN A 85 3.85 -13.68 -22.53
C ASN A 85 2.70 -12.93 -23.18
#